data_AF-A0A3C0UU19-F1
#
_entry.id   AF-A0A3C0UU19-F1
#
_cell.length_a   1.000
_cell.length_b   1.000
_cell.length_c   1.000
_cell.angle_alpha   90.00
_cell.angle_beta   90.00
_cell.angle_gamma   90.00
#
_symmetry.space_group_name_H-M   'P 1'
#
loop_
_entity.id
_entity.type
_entity.pdbx_description
1 polymer ?
#
loop_
_entity_poly.entity_id
_entity_poly.type
_entity_poly.pdbx_seq_one_letter_code
_entity_poly.pdbx_strand_id
1 'polypeptide(L)'
;MKNTTPLAIIVVTLNLLSACTEKQNETTTTVPEPELPVAAQPVETNPANTSYKPAFSGQTRVGGVKTTTPYKVTLLTSALSAPWGITPLPDGRLLVTEKSGRMRIVTASGTVSTPITGIPTVNAGGQGGLLGVCVSPSFATDRMIYWVFSENVTGGTVTAVAKGKLAAGETAIENATVIYRANPAANST
;
A
#
# COMPACT_ATOMS: atom_id res chain seq x y z
N MET A 1 -50.40 -41.06 -54.84
CA MET A 1 -50.62 -42.40 -54.24
C MET A 1 -50.17 -42.29 -52.78
N LYS A 2 -51.12 -42.14 -51.83
CA LYS A 2 -51.55 -43.18 -50.84
C LYS A 2 -50.34 -43.89 -50.19
N ASN A 3 -50.15 -44.03 -48.88
CA ASN A 3 -51.00 -43.83 -47.72
C ASN A 3 -50.17 -44.10 -46.42
N THR A 4 -50.53 -43.42 -45.33
CA THR A 4 -50.65 -43.87 -43.92
C THR A 4 -49.47 -44.43 -43.08
N THR A 5 -49.30 -43.77 -41.93
CA THR A 5 -48.60 -44.10 -40.66
C THR A 5 -49.05 -45.42 -40.02
N PRO A 6 -48.29 -45.98 -39.03
CA PRO A 6 -48.75 -45.80 -37.65
C PRO A 6 -47.66 -45.55 -36.58
N LEU A 7 -48.19 -45.04 -35.48
CA LEU A 7 -47.62 -44.66 -34.19
C LEU A 7 -47.15 -45.89 -33.39
N ALA A 8 -45.94 -45.86 -32.80
CA ALA A 8 -45.49 -46.82 -31.80
C ALA A 8 -45.08 -46.07 -30.53
N ILE A 9 -45.86 -46.28 -29.46
CA ILE A 9 -45.67 -45.78 -28.11
C ILE A 9 -44.62 -46.66 -27.43
N ILE A 10 -43.47 -46.10 -27.04
CA ILE A 10 -42.52 -46.78 -26.15
C ILE A 10 -42.65 -46.16 -24.76
N VAL A 11 -43.21 -46.97 -23.85
CA VAL A 11 -43.23 -46.73 -22.41
C VAL A 11 -41.83 -46.98 -21.88
N VAL A 12 -41.12 -45.94 -21.42
CA VAL A 12 -39.86 -46.08 -20.69
C VAL A 12 -40.16 -46.01 -19.19
N THR A 13 -40.02 -47.16 -18.54
CA THR A 13 -40.18 -47.39 -17.11
C THR A 13 -39.15 -46.63 -16.28
N LEU A 14 -39.67 -45.93 -15.26
CA LEU A 14 -38.97 -45.17 -14.23
C LEU A 14 -38.16 -46.12 -13.32
N ASN A 15 -36.83 -46.16 -13.49
CA ASN A 15 -35.93 -46.87 -12.59
C ASN A 15 -35.41 -45.90 -11.51
N LEU A 16 -35.88 -46.06 -10.27
CA LEU A 16 -35.29 -45.44 -9.09
C LEU A 16 -33.91 -46.07 -8.83
N LEU A 17 -32.85 -45.35 -9.16
CA LEU A 17 -31.49 -45.67 -8.73
C LEU A 17 -31.21 -44.95 -7.41
N SER A 18 -31.17 -45.74 -6.33
CA SER A 18 -30.57 -45.35 -5.05
C SER A 18 -29.09 -45.07 -5.26
N ALA A 19 -28.70 -43.80 -5.26
CA ALA A 19 -27.29 -43.42 -5.21
C ALA A 19 -26.81 -43.44 -3.76
N CYS A 20 -25.74 -44.21 -3.54
CA CYS A 20 -25.12 -44.45 -2.25
C CYS A 20 -24.58 -43.15 -1.64
N THR A 21 -24.93 -42.90 -0.38
CA THR A 21 -24.22 -41.97 0.51
C THR A 21 -22.89 -42.61 0.89
N GLU A 22 -21.85 -42.32 0.14
CA GLU A 22 -20.48 -42.60 0.57
C GLU A 22 -20.10 -41.52 1.58
N LYS A 23 -20.12 -41.88 2.88
CA LYS A 23 -19.56 -41.04 3.94
C LYS A 23 -18.07 -40.88 3.66
N GLN A 24 -17.69 -39.76 3.07
CA GLN A 24 -16.30 -39.33 3.12
C GLN A 24 -15.97 -39.12 4.60
N ASN A 25 -15.21 -40.06 5.14
CA ASN A 25 -14.45 -39.84 6.36
C ASN A 25 -13.41 -38.77 5.99
N GLU A 26 -13.81 -37.50 6.05
CA GLU A 26 -12.87 -36.41 6.19
C GLU A 26 -12.11 -36.70 7.47
N THR A 27 -10.94 -37.30 7.30
CA THR A 27 -9.91 -37.21 8.32
C THR A 27 -9.64 -35.72 8.42
N THR A 28 -10.24 -35.08 9.40
CA THR A 28 -9.85 -33.73 9.83
C THR A 28 -8.40 -33.89 10.25
N THR A 29 -7.49 -33.72 9.30
CA THR A 29 -6.10 -33.44 9.58
C THR A 29 -6.16 -32.12 10.30
N THR A 30 -6.25 -32.16 11.63
CA THR A 30 -5.97 -31.03 12.49
C THR A 30 -4.54 -30.66 12.15
N VAL A 31 -4.37 -29.70 11.23
CA VAL A 31 -3.13 -28.96 11.11
C VAL A 31 -2.89 -28.46 12.53
N PRO A 32 -1.82 -28.89 13.21
CA PRO A 32 -1.53 -28.38 14.54
C PRO A 32 -1.53 -26.86 14.40
N GLU A 33 -2.42 -26.19 15.13
CA GLU A 33 -2.36 -24.75 15.27
C GLU A 33 -0.93 -24.43 15.70
N PRO A 34 -0.16 -23.64 14.93
CA PRO A 34 1.22 -23.37 15.29
C PRO A 34 1.19 -22.81 16.72
N GLU A 35 1.81 -23.52 17.65
CA GLU A 35 1.95 -23.06 19.04
C GLU A 35 2.74 -21.75 18.98
N LEU A 36 2.01 -20.64 19.00
CA LEU A 36 2.63 -19.32 19.01
C LEU A 36 3.43 -19.24 20.33
N PRO A 37 4.72 -18.87 20.28
CA PRO A 37 5.53 -18.71 21.48
C PRO A 37 4.78 -17.81 22.47
N VAL A 38 4.71 -18.23 23.75
CA VAL A 38 3.91 -17.62 24.83
C VAL A 38 3.85 -16.11 24.64
N ALA A 39 2.74 -15.68 24.06
CA ALA A 39 2.70 -14.38 23.42
C ALA A 39 2.66 -13.33 24.53
N ALA A 40 3.58 -12.37 24.50
CA ALA A 40 3.51 -11.24 25.42
C ALA A 40 2.20 -10.47 25.20
N GLN A 41 1.87 -9.54 26.09
CA GLN A 41 0.71 -8.68 25.85
C GLN A 41 0.79 -8.05 24.44
N PRO A 42 -0.35 -7.95 23.72
CA PRO A 42 -0.38 -7.31 22.41
C PRO A 42 0.25 -5.91 22.44
N VAL A 43 0.94 -5.54 21.36
CA VAL A 43 1.55 -4.20 21.24
C VAL A 43 0.47 -3.11 21.20
N GLU A 44 -0.66 -3.38 20.55
CA GLU A 44 -1.82 -2.48 20.53
C GLU A 44 -2.62 -2.62 21.83
N THR A 45 -2.80 -1.51 22.55
CA THR A 45 -3.47 -1.45 23.86
C THR A 45 -4.74 -0.60 23.86
N ASN A 46 -4.99 0.22 22.84
CA ASN A 46 -6.16 1.10 22.77
C ASN A 46 -7.46 0.32 22.60
N PRO A 47 -8.63 0.89 22.93
CA PRO A 47 -9.92 0.29 22.60
C PRO A 47 -10.07 0.03 21.10
N ALA A 48 -10.89 -0.96 20.72
CA ALA A 48 -11.19 -1.19 19.31
C ALA A 48 -11.86 0.05 18.70
N ASN A 49 -11.46 0.42 17.47
CA ASN A 49 -12.06 1.52 16.72
C ASN A 49 -13.41 1.13 16.07
N THR A 50 -13.87 -0.09 16.29
CA THR A 50 -15.09 -0.68 15.72
C THR A 50 -15.60 -1.82 16.61
N SER A 51 -16.86 -2.24 16.39
CA SER A 51 -17.50 -3.37 17.06
C SER A 51 -17.40 -4.69 16.27
N TYR A 52 -16.67 -4.73 15.15
CA TYR A 52 -16.45 -5.96 14.39
C TYR A 52 -15.78 -7.04 15.26
N LYS A 53 -16.37 -8.23 15.27
CA LYS A 53 -15.81 -9.39 15.98
C LYS A 53 -14.68 -10.01 15.15
N PRO A 54 -13.53 -10.36 15.78
CA PRO A 54 -12.53 -11.20 15.13
C PRO A 54 -13.13 -12.50 14.62
N ALA A 55 -12.67 -12.96 13.45
CA ALA A 55 -13.01 -14.25 12.89
C ALA A 55 -12.39 -15.41 13.67
N PHE A 56 -11.27 -15.17 14.38
CA PHE A 56 -10.60 -16.12 15.25
C PHE A 56 -9.82 -15.40 16.37
N SER A 57 -9.42 -16.14 17.40
CA SER A 57 -8.68 -15.60 18.55
C SER A 57 -7.33 -15.00 18.11
N GLY A 58 -6.97 -13.83 18.62
CA GLY A 58 -5.70 -13.17 18.31
C GLY A 58 -5.63 -12.39 16.99
N GLN A 59 -6.65 -12.43 16.11
CA GLN A 59 -6.62 -11.70 14.83
C GLN A 59 -6.39 -10.19 14.99
N THR A 60 -7.01 -9.55 15.97
CA THR A 60 -6.91 -8.09 16.22
C THR A 60 -6.01 -7.75 17.40
N ARG A 61 -5.49 -8.77 18.09
CA ARG A 61 -4.69 -8.69 19.33
C ARG A 61 -3.68 -9.83 19.37
N VAL A 62 -2.88 -9.93 18.30
CA VAL A 62 -1.79 -10.90 18.28
C VAL A 62 -0.85 -10.55 19.43
N GLY A 63 -0.47 -11.55 20.23
CA GLY A 63 0.41 -11.27 21.36
C GLY A 63 1.78 -10.83 20.86
N GLY A 64 2.39 -9.93 21.63
CA GLY A 64 3.67 -9.34 21.28
C GLY A 64 4.78 -10.39 21.21
N VAL A 65 5.68 -10.22 20.24
CA VAL A 65 6.93 -10.99 20.15
C VAL A 65 8.07 -10.06 20.53
N LYS A 66 8.86 -10.44 21.53
CA LYS A 66 10.10 -9.75 21.87
C LYS A 66 11.26 -10.43 21.15
N THR A 67 11.89 -9.71 20.22
CA THR A 67 13.09 -10.19 19.54
C THR A 67 14.34 -9.92 20.40
N THR A 68 15.37 -10.76 20.25
CA THR A 68 16.65 -10.61 20.97
C THR A 68 17.77 -10.08 20.08
N THR A 69 17.51 -9.88 18.78
CA THR A 69 18.48 -9.35 17.82
C THR A 69 18.93 -7.95 18.23
N PRO A 70 20.23 -7.75 18.54
CA PRO A 70 20.75 -6.43 18.85
C PRO A 70 20.58 -5.48 17.65
N TYR A 71 20.11 -4.26 17.89
CA TYR A 71 20.06 -3.20 16.90
C TYR A 71 20.51 -1.89 17.52
N LYS A 72 21.07 -1.00 16.69
CA LYS A 72 21.47 0.35 17.08
C LYS A 72 20.57 1.36 16.39
N VAL A 73 19.99 2.27 17.17
CA VAL A 73 19.27 3.43 16.65
C VAL A 73 20.19 4.64 16.73
N THR A 74 20.29 5.39 15.63
CA THR A 74 21.02 6.66 15.58
C THR A 74 20.08 7.71 15.02
N LEU A 75 19.90 8.80 15.77
CA LEU A 75 19.15 9.95 15.28
C LEU A 75 20.05 10.73 14.30
N LEU A 76 19.65 10.77 13.02
CA LEU A 76 20.33 11.61 12.05
C LEU A 76 19.93 13.07 12.22
N THR A 77 18.63 13.35 12.28
CA THR A 77 18.13 14.72 12.40
C THR A 77 16.73 14.76 13.02
N SER A 78 16.44 15.84 13.74
CA SER A 78 15.11 16.19 14.25
C SER A 78 14.57 17.48 13.61
N ALA A 79 15.21 17.99 12.56
CA ALA A 79 14.87 19.28 11.94
C ALA A 79 13.79 19.19 10.85
N LEU A 80 13.35 17.97 10.50
CA LEU A 80 12.27 17.72 9.55
C LEU A 80 10.91 17.94 10.21
N SER A 81 9.93 18.41 9.45
CA SER A 81 8.57 18.63 9.92
C SER A 81 7.61 17.72 9.16
N ALA A 82 7.00 16.78 9.87
CA ALA A 82 6.11 15.76 9.30
C ALA A 82 6.71 15.05 8.06
N PRO A 83 7.90 14.44 8.18
CA PRO A 83 8.48 13.65 7.09
C PRO A 83 7.57 12.47 6.74
N TRP A 84 7.52 12.11 5.45
CA TRP A 84 6.58 11.09 4.96
C TRP A 84 7.26 10.03 4.09
N GLY A 85 7.75 10.41 2.91
CA GLY A 85 8.51 9.54 2.01
C GLY A 85 10.02 9.76 2.15
N ILE A 86 10.79 8.70 1.94
CA ILE A 86 12.25 8.72 1.96
C ILE A 86 12.81 7.78 0.89
N THR A 87 13.86 8.21 0.20
CA THR A 87 14.63 7.34 -0.71
C THR A 87 16.11 7.70 -0.67
N PRO A 88 17.04 6.72 -0.67
CA PRO A 88 18.46 7.01 -0.75
C PRO A 88 18.85 7.53 -2.14
N LEU A 89 19.79 8.48 -2.15
CA LEU A 89 20.49 8.91 -3.35
C LEU A 89 21.77 8.07 -3.54
N PRO A 90 22.33 7.98 -4.76
CA PRO A 90 23.52 7.17 -5.03
C PRO A 90 24.76 7.55 -4.22
N ASP A 91 24.82 8.78 -3.69
CA ASP A 91 25.93 9.28 -2.86
C ASP A 91 25.72 9.07 -1.35
N GLY A 92 24.68 8.32 -0.96
CA GLY A 92 24.37 7.99 0.44
C GLY A 92 23.58 9.06 1.19
N ARG A 93 23.23 10.18 0.54
CA ARG A 93 22.28 11.15 1.09
C ARG A 93 20.85 10.61 0.95
N LEU A 94 19.92 11.26 1.64
CA LEU A 94 18.50 10.88 1.66
C LEU A 94 17.68 11.98 1.04
N LEU A 95 16.81 11.65 0.08
CA LEU A 95 15.77 12.54 -0.39
C LEU A 95 14.50 12.27 0.40
N VAL A 96 13.97 13.29 1.06
CA VAL A 96 12.86 13.18 2.00
C VAL A 96 11.73 14.13 1.60
N THR A 97 10.50 13.64 1.61
CA THR A 97 9.31 14.47 1.46
C THR A 97 8.73 14.83 2.82
N GLU A 98 8.27 16.06 2.96
CA GLU A 98 7.52 16.56 4.11
C GLU A 98 6.07 16.77 3.68
N LYS A 99 5.13 16.32 4.52
CA LYS A 99 3.68 16.29 4.22
C LYS A 99 3.15 17.61 3.64
N SER A 100 3.68 18.74 4.08
CA SER A 100 3.26 20.08 3.67
C SER A 100 3.59 20.48 2.22
N GLY A 101 4.23 19.61 1.42
CA GLY A 101 4.62 19.94 0.05
C GLY A 101 6.10 20.25 -0.17
N ARG A 102 6.96 20.00 0.83
CA ARG A 102 8.40 20.30 0.73
C ARG A 102 9.20 19.03 0.51
N MET A 103 10.23 19.11 -0.32
CA MET A 103 11.23 18.05 -0.47
C MET A 103 12.59 18.56 0.02
N ARG A 104 13.34 17.70 0.72
CA ARG A 104 14.63 18.01 1.36
C ARG A 104 15.66 16.96 1.00
N ILE A 105 16.93 17.36 0.96
CA ILE A 105 18.06 16.43 1.00
C ILE A 105 18.61 16.43 2.42
N VAL A 106 18.84 15.24 2.97
CA VAL A 106 19.45 15.02 4.28
C VAL A 106 20.77 14.28 4.11
N THR A 107 21.85 14.81 4.67
CA THR A 107 23.16 14.15 4.61
C THR A 107 23.24 13.00 5.61
N ALA A 108 24.22 12.11 5.45
CA ALA A 108 24.52 11.06 6.44
C ALA A 108 24.89 11.62 7.83
N SER A 109 25.31 12.89 7.90
CA SER A 109 25.57 13.61 9.15
C SER A 109 24.35 14.31 9.75
N GLY A 110 23.18 14.26 9.10
CA GLY A 110 21.94 14.88 9.58
C GLY A 110 21.67 16.30 9.13
N THR A 111 22.52 16.88 8.28
CA THR A 111 22.32 18.24 7.75
C THR A 111 21.15 18.23 6.76
N VAL A 112 20.19 19.13 6.94
CA VAL A 112 19.00 19.25 6.10
C VAL A 112 19.15 20.45 5.15
N SER A 113 19.01 20.23 3.84
CA SER A 113 19.04 21.29 2.82
C SER A 113 17.88 22.28 2.99
N THR A 114 17.92 23.43 2.32
CA THR A 114 16.72 24.24 2.07
C THR A 114 15.67 23.45 1.26
N PRO A 115 14.38 23.85 1.27
CA PRO A 115 13.36 23.17 0.48
C PRO A 115 13.69 23.24 -1.02
N ILE A 116 13.56 22.10 -1.70
CA ILE A 116 13.65 22.02 -3.16
C ILE A 116 12.39 22.64 -3.75
N THR A 117 12.58 23.58 -4.67
CA THR A 117 11.50 24.30 -5.37
C THR A 117 11.03 23.57 -6.64
N GLY A 118 9.98 24.06 -7.30
CA GLY A 118 9.49 23.48 -8.57
C GLY A 118 8.54 22.28 -8.41
N ILE A 119 8.19 21.92 -7.19
CA ILE A 119 7.16 20.90 -6.91
C ILE A 119 5.78 21.54 -7.13
N PRO A 120 4.84 20.86 -7.84
CA PRO A 120 3.46 21.31 -7.97
C PRO A 120 2.79 21.55 -6.61
N THR A 121 1.79 22.43 -6.57
CA THR A 121 1.02 22.70 -5.34
C THR A 121 0.43 21.42 -4.77
N VAL A 122 0.59 21.23 -3.46
CA VAL A 122 0.18 20.05 -2.72
C VAL A 122 -0.97 20.39 -1.77
N ASN A 123 -2.01 19.55 -1.74
CA ASN A 123 -3.01 19.57 -0.67
C ASN A 123 -2.54 18.69 0.50
N ALA A 124 -2.28 19.27 1.67
CA ALA A 124 -1.80 18.57 2.86
C ALA A 124 -2.88 18.29 3.94
N GLY A 125 -4.17 18.43 3.58
CA GLY A 125 -5.30 18.18 4.47
C GLY A 125 -5.49 16.69 4.78
N GLY A 126 -5.94 16.37 5.99
CA GLY A 126 -6.19 14.98 6.41
C GLY A 126 -4.99 14.05 6.18
N GLN A 127 -5.20 13.01 5.38
CA GLN A 127 -4.16 12.04 4.96
C GLN A 127 -3.36 12.48 3.71
N GLY A 128 -3.74 13.58 3.06
CA GLY A 128 -3.07 14.09 1.86
C GLY A 128 -1.74 14.77 2.17
N GLY A 129 -0.94 15.05 1.14
CA GLY A 129 0.34 15.73 1.28
C GLY A 129 1.33 15.44 0.15
N LEU A 130 2.62 15.66 0.42
CA LEU A 130 3.70 15.20 -0.46
C LEU A 130 4.08 13.77 -0.09
N LEU A 131 3.89 12.95 -1.12
CA LEU A 131 3.81 11.51 -1.18
C LEU A 131 5.02 10.66 -0.80
N GLY A 132 4.95 9.40 -1.26
CA GLY A 132 6.13 8.60 -1.52
C GLY A 132 6.97 9.22 -2.63
N VAL A 133 8.25 8.89 -2.64
CA VAL A 133 9.24 9.40 -3.59
C VAL A 133 10.17 8.26 -4.01
N CYS A 134 10.57 8.25 -5.26
CA CYS A 134 11.66 7.42 -5.76
C CYS A 134 12.48 8.18 -6.80
N VAL A 135 13.67 7.66 -7.08
CA VAL A 135 14.55 8.18 -8.13
C VAL A 135 14.61 7.19 -9.28
N SER A 136 14.93 7.68 -10.48
CA SER A 136 15.18 6.83 -11.64
C SER A 136 16.27 5.79 -11.34
N PRO A 137 16.15 4.55 -11.85
CA PRO A 137 17.27 3.60 -11.83
C PRO A 137 18.57 4.16 -12.44
N SER A 138 18.45 5.13 -13.36
CA SER A 138 19.56 5.83 -14.01
C SER A 138 19.82 7.22 -13.42
N PHE A 139 19.45 7.47 -12.15
CA PHE A 139 19.53 8.81 -11.52
C PHE A 139 20.90 9.48 -11.62
N ALA A 140 21.99 8.69 -11.59
CA ALA A 140 23.34 9.21 -11.73
C ALA A 140 23.58 9.96 -13.07
N THR A 141 22.80 9.65 -14.11
CA THR A 141 22.90 10.30 -15.43
C THR A 141 21.71 11.22 -15.72
N ASP A 142 20.49 10.78 -15.42
CA ASP A 142 19.28 11.52 -15.80
C ASP A 142 18.75 12.49 -14.72
N ARG A 143 19.15 12.27 -13.46
CA ARG A 143 18.72 13.03 -12.28
C ARG A 143 17.20 13.07 -12.08
N MET A 144 16.46 12.08 -12.58
CA MET A 144 15.00 12.07 -12.55
C MET A 144 14.44 11.60 -11.20
N ILE A 145 13.49 12.36 -10.66
CA ILE A 145 12.73 12.06 -9.43
C ILE A 145 11.26 11.86 -9.80
N TYR A 146 10.61 10.93 -9.11
CA TYR A 146 9.19 10.65 -9.20
C TYR A 146 8.59 10.74 -7.81
N TRP A 147 7.42 11.37 -7.68
CA TRP A 147 6.74 11.50 -6.41
C TRP A 147 5.23 11.37 -6.58
N VAL A 148 4.60 10.86 -5.53
CA VAL A 148 3.16 10.87 -5.36
C VAL A 148 2.79 12.19 -4.65
N PHE A 149 1.59 12.71 -4.83
CA PHE A 149 1.08 13.81 -4.00
C PHE A 149 -0.44 13.89 -4.07
N SER A 150 -1.05 14.59 -3.13
CA SER A 150 -2.46 14.96 -3.21
C SER A 150 -2.60 16.29 -3.96
N GLU A 151 -3.35 16.27 -5.06
CA GLU A 151 -3.56 17.41 -5.95
C GLU A 151 -5.02 17.86 -5.90
N ASN A 152 -5.24 19.16 -5.77
CA ASN A 152 -6.56 19.73 -5.97
C ASN A 152 -6.86 19.87 -7.46
N VAL A 153 -7.99 19.33 -7.88
CA VAL A 153 -8.50 19.40 -9.25
C VAL A 153 -9.96 19.83 -9.23
N THR A 154 -10.54 20.13 -10.39
CA THR A 154 -11.97 20.38 -10.49
C THR A 154 -12.75 19.17 -9.97
N GLY A 155 -13.64 19.38 -9.01
CA GLY A 155 -14.48 18.33 -8.42
C GLY A 155 -13.91 17.63 -7.18
N GLY A 156 -12.72 18.01 -6.70
CA GLY A 156 -12.20 17.52 -5.41
C GLY A 156 -10.68 17.35 -5.39
N THR A 157 -10.22 16.35 -4.65
CA THR A 157 -8.80 15.99 -4.54
C THR A 157 -8.56 14.63 -5.18
N VAL A 158 -7.41 14.48 -5.84
CA VAL A 158 -6.93 13.22 -6.40
C VAL A 158 -5.56 12.88 -5.84
N THR A 159 -5.22 11.59 -5.85
CA THR A 159 -3.82 11.16 -5.77
C THR A 159 -3.21 11.29 -7.16
N ALA A 160 -2.08 11.98 -7.26
CA ALA A 160 -1.37 12.22 -8.50
C ALA A 160 0.08 11.72 -8.41
N VAL A 161 0.67 11.40 -9.56
CA VAL A 161 2.10 11.12 -9.70
C VAL A 161 2.70 12.15 -10.62
N ALA A 162 3.81 12.74 -10.21
CA ALA A 162 4.59 13.65 -11.03
C ALA A 162 6.05 13.20 -11.10
N LYS A 163 6.74 13.71 -12.11
CA LYS A 163 8.18 13.53 -12.29
C LYS A 163 8.85 14.84 -12.67
N GLY A 164 10.15 14.92 -12.44
CA GLY A 164 10.97 16.05 -12.87
C GLY A 164 12.44 15.76 -12.62
N LYS A 165 13.32 16.62 -13.16
CA LYS A 165 14.77 16.47 -13.03
C LYS A 165 15.27 17.30 -11.84
N LEU A 166 16.04 16.70 -10.95
CA LEU A 166 16.74 17.45 -9.91
C LEU A 166 17.85 18.30 -10.55
N ALA A 167 17.73 19.62 -10.40
CA ALA A 167 18.74 20.56 -10.89
C ALA A 167 20.13 20.21 -10.35
N ALA A 168 21.18 20.59 -11.09
CA ALA A 168 22.56 20.33 -10.70
C ALA A 168 22.91 20.95 -9.34
N GLY A 169 22.36 22.13 -9.02
CA GLY A 169 22.50 22.79 -7.73
C GLY A 169 21.59 22.24 -6.62
N GLU A 170 20.71 21.28 -6.95
CA GLU A 170 19.86 20.55 -5.99
C GLU A 170 18.86 21.41 -5.20
N THR A 171 18.55 22.59 -5.72
CA THR A 171 17.62 23.57 -5.13
C THR A 171 16.26 23.61 -5.83
N ALA A 172 16.11 22.93 -6.96
CA ALA A 172 14.89 22.94 -7.76
C ALA A 172 14.66 21.62 -8.52
N ILE A 173 13.39 21.34 -8.79
CA ILE A 173 12.95 20.36 -9.79
C ILE A 173 12.68 21.11 -11.10
N GLU A 174 13.35 20.68 -12.16
CA GLU A 174 13.19 21.15 -13.52
C GLU A 174 12.15 20.29 -14.26
N ASN A 175 11.34 20.93 -15.11
CA ASN A 175 10.36 20.27 -15.99
C ASN A 175 9.39 19.34 -15.22
N ALA A 176 8.94 19.78 -14.04
CA ALA A 176 7.97 19.05 -13.25
C ALA A 176 6.68 18.83 -14.05
N THR A 177 6.30 17.57 -14.23
CA THR A 177 5.15 17.16 -15.03
C THR A 177 4.32 16.14 -14.27
N VAL A 178 3.03 16.37 -14.12
CA VAL A 178 2.08 15.37 -13.62
C VAL A 178 1.85 14.34 -14.72
N ILE A 179 2.19 13.08 -14.43
CA ILE A 179 2.13 11.96 -15.39
C ILE A 179 0.96 11.01 -15.13
N TYR A 180 0.31 11.11 -13.97
CA TYR A 180 -0.86 10.31 -13.63
C TYR A 180 -1.74 11.01 -12.60
N ARG A 181 -3.06 10.81 -12.72
CA ARG A 181 -4.08 11.21 -11.73
C ARG A 181 -5.07 10.07 -11.55
N ALA A 182 -5.32 9.69 -10.29
CA ALA A 182 -6.32 8.70 -9.94
C ALA A 182 -7.72 9.34 -9.95
N ASN A 183 -8.41 9.22 -11.08
CA ASN A 183 -9.78 9.71 -11.25
C ASN A 183 -10.82 8.62 -10.89
N PRO A 184 -12.05 9.00 -10.47
CA PRO A 184 -12.57 10.36 -10.34
C PRO A 184 -12.03 11.09 -9.09
N ALA A 185 -12.16 12.42 -9.08
CA ALA A 185 -11.87 13.22 -7.90
C ALA A 185 -12.89 12.96 -6.79
N ALA A 186 -12.46 13.08 -5.53
CA ALA A 186 -13.32 12.93 -4.36
C ALA A 186 -13.03 14.00 -3.31
N ASN A 187 -14.05 14.42 -2.58
CA ASN A 187 -13.89 15.30 -1.42
C ASN A 187 -13.29 14.50 -0.26
N SER A 188 -11.97 14.61 -0.10
CA SER A 188 -11.19 13.71 0.76
C SER A 188 -10.39 14.43 1.86
N THR A 189 -10.55 15.75 1.97
CA THR A 189 -9.84 16.61 2.94
C THR A 189 -10.75 17.68 3.48
#